data_AF-A0A1C7N9Z0-F1
#
_entry.id   AF-A0A1C7N9Z0-F1
#
_cell.length_a   1.000
_cell.length_b   1.000
_cell.length_c   1.000
_cell.angle_alpha   90.00
_cell.angle_beta   90.00
_cell.angle_gamma   90.00
#
_symmetry.space_group_name_H-M   'P 1'
#
loop_
_entity.id
_entity.type
_entity.pdbx_description
1 polymer ?
#
loop_
_entity_poly.entity_id
_entity_poly.type
_entity_poly.pdbx_seq_one_letter_code
_entity_poly.pdbx_strand_id
1 'polypeptide(L)'
;MLSHTHQLLRRLTVQQRYYSSLAQVMPILAKRQSMTGKPPRPIQPLQPEPIKPPKMTLNRPRRDEEITSRFITFVDEQGQVHHRSRVIDILSSFDRSRFFLVEVDPTAKPNPVCRLLDKKALFEKEKQSKKKKQTAPESVLKEIVFGWNVSAHDMEHKLNKAVQFLDKGNKVKIEIVYKRGQVRLDKEEQKKVIQTVTGLMDQYKLTKQPAFAGQNCAMQFERK
;
A
#
# COMPACT_ATOMS: atom_id res chain seq x y z
N MET A 1 -59.77 -57.55 -45.77
CA MET A 1 -58.50 -57.27 -45.07
C MET A 1 -57.73 -56.22 -45.89
N LEU A 2 -58.00 -54.92 -45.92
CA LEU A 2 -58.21 -53.92 -44.86
C LEU A 2 -57.17 -54.02 -43.74
N SER A 3 -56.24 -53.05 -43.72
CA SER A 3 -55.45 -52.57 -42.56
C SER A 3 -53.91 -52.49 -42.71
N HIS A 4 -53.34 -52.15 -43.88
CA HIS A 4 -51.93 -51.74 -43.90
C HIS A 4 -51.51 -50.63 -44.87
N THR A 5 -52.34 -50.24 -45.83
CA THR A 5 -52.01 -49.19 -46.81
C THR A 5 -52.50 -47.79 -46.44
N HIS A 6 -53.11 -47.61 -45.26
CA HIS A 6 -53.73 -46.33 -44.85
C HIS A 6 -53.01 -45.60 -43.70
N GLN A 7 -51.79 -46.00 -43.35
CA GLN A 7 -51.04 -45.44 -42.21
C GLN A 7 -49.75 -44.68 -42.59
N LEU A 8 -49.35 -44.65 -43.86
CA LEU A 8 -48.15 -43.94 -44.33
C LEU A 8 -48.42 -42.65 -45.12
N LEU A 9 -49.69 -42.26 -45.30
CA LEU A 9 -50.09 -40.99 -45.95
C LEU A 9 -50.62 -39.93 -44.96
N ARG A 10 -50.28 -40.03 -43.67
CA ARG A 10 -50.66 -39.05 -42.62
C ARG A 10 -49.49 -38.44 -41.83
N ARG A 11 -48.25 -38.56 -42.31
CA ARG A 11 -47.08 -37.88 -41.70
C ARG A 11 -46.30 -36.94 -42.63
N LEU A 12 -46.79 -36.70 -43.85
CA LEU A 12 -46.22 -35.69 -44.76
C LEU A 12 -46.98 -34.35 -44.78
N THR A 13 -47.91 -34.13 -43.86
CA THR A 13 -48.77 -32.92 -43.82
C THR A 13 -48.61 -32.10 -42.54
N VAL A 14 -47.43 -32.16 -41.89
CA VAL A 14 -47.07 -31.24 -40.78
C VAL A 14 -45.99 -30.23 -41.21
N GLN A 15 -45.32 -30.44 -42.35
CA GLN A 15 -44.23 -29.57 -42.82
C GLN A 15 -44.64 -28.45 -43.80
N GLN A 16 -45.94 -28.16 -43.97
CA GLN A 16 -46.42 -27.13 -44.89
C GLN A 16 -47.45 -26.13 -44.31
N ARG A 17 -47.63 -26.06 -42.99
CA ARG A 17 -48.59 -25.13 -42.34
C ARG A 17 -47.98 -24.15 -41.33
N TYR A 18 -46.67 -23.89 -41.41
CA TYR A 18 -46.02 -22.79 -40.67
C TYR A 18 -45.36 -21.74 -41.58
N TYR A 19 -45.65 -21.78 -42.88
CA TYR A 19 -45.38 -20.70 -43.82
C TYR A 19 -46.69 -20.10 -44.29
N SER A 20 -47.38 -19.35 -43.42
CA SER A 20 -48.55 -18.57 -43.85
C SER A 20 -49.00 -17.44 -42.90
N SER A 21 -48.25 -17.07 -41.86
CA SER A 21 -48.81 -16.17 -40.81
C SER A 21 -47.84 -15.20 -40.13
N LEU A 22 -46.65 -14.94 -40.69
CA LEU A 22 -45.80 -13.83 -40.22
C LEU A 22 -45.31 -12.94 -41.38
N ALA A 23 -46.08 -12.92 -42.47
CA ALA A 23 -45.91 -11.97 -43.56
C ALA A 23 -47.03 -10.93 -43.49
N GLN A 24 -47.19 -10.28 -42.33
CA GLN A 24 -47.99 -9.06 -42.21
C GLN A 24 -47.61 -8.30 -40.92
N VAL A 25 -47.27 -7.03 -41.13
CA VAL A 25 -47.15 -5.92 -40.16
C VAL A 25 -45.83 -5.80 -39.39
N MET A 26 -44.90 -5.02 -39.93
CA MET A 26 -44.38 -3.80 -39.26
C MET A 26 -43.71 -2.86 -40.30
N PRO A 27 -43.95 -1.53 -40.22
CA PRO A 27 -43.50 -0.55 -41.21
C PRO A 27 -42.11 0.03 -40.90
N ILE A 28 -41.56 0.64 -41.96
CA ILE A 28 -40.53 1.69 -42.04
C ILE A 28 -40.22 2.35 -40.68
N LEU A 29 -39.07 2.06 -40.09
CA LEU A 29 -38.35 3.02 -39.24
C LEU A 29 -36.89 2.58 -39.04
N ALA A 30 -35.96 3.36 -39.59
CA ALA A 30 -34.63 3.71 -39.05
C ALA A 30 -33.58 3.85 -40.17
N LYS A 31 -33.63 5.02 -40.80
CA LYS A 31 -32.47 5.88 -41.12
C LYS A 31 -31.12 5.18 -40.95
N ARG A 32 -30.58 4.64 -42.05
CA ARG A 32 -29.22 4.14 -42.18
C ARG A 32 -28.26 5.34 -42.04
N GLN A 33 -27.90 5.69 -40.82
CA GLN A 33 -26.75 6.56 -40.58
C GLN A 33 -25.49 5.71 -40.78
N SER A 34 -24.69 6.10 -41.77
CA SER A 34 -23.33 5.60 -41.97
C SER A 34 -22.46 6.00 -40.78
N MET A 35 -22.39 5.15 -39.77
CA MET A 35 -21.34 5.23 -38.76
C MET A 35 -20.05 4.72 -39.40
N THR A 36 -19.21 5.62 -39.92
CA THR A 36 -17.81 5.34 -40.24
C THR A 36 -17.00 5.23 -38.95
N GLY A 37 -17.38 4.28 -38.08
CA GLY A 37 -16.60 3.92 -36.90
C GLY A 37 -15.81 2.65 -37.21
N LYS A 38 -14.48 2.71 -37.10
CA LYS A 38 -13.62 1.51 -37.13
C LYS A 38 -14.16 0.52 -36.07
N PRO A 39 -14.37 -0.76 -36.39
CA PRO A 39 -14.93 -1.70 -35.43
C PRO A 39 -14.06 -1.73 -34.17
N PRO A 40 -14.66 -1.83 -32.97
CA PRO A 40 -13.89 -1.93 -31.74
C PRO A 40 -12.95 -3.12 -31.85
N ARG A 41 -11.66 -2.90 -31.54
CA ARG A 41 -10.68 -3.97 -31.57
C ARG A 41 -11.14 -5.08 -30.62
N PRO A 42 -11.07 -6.37 -31.02
CA PRO A 42 -11.31 -7.47 -30.10
C PRO A 42 -10.44 -7.26 -28.87
N ILE A 43 -11.04 -7.29 -27.68
CA ILE A 43 -10.29 -7.27 -26.42
C ILE A 43 -9.50 -8.57 -26.41
N GLN A 44 -8.19 -8.49 -26.72
CA GLN A 44 -7.32 -9.63 -26.56
C GLN A 44 -7.29 -9.99 -25.07
N PRO A 45 -7.43 -11.27 -24.69
CA PRO A 45 -7.24 -11.69 -23.31
C PRO A 45 -5.89 -11.16 -22.83
N LEU A 46 -5.89 -10.39 -21.75
CA LEU A 46 -4.67 -9.92 -21.12
C LEU A 46 -3.87 -11.17 -20.74
N GLN A 47 -2.81 -11.48 -21.48
CA GLN A 47 -1.89 -12.51 -21.03
C GLN A 47 -1.33 -12.06 -19.67
N PRO A 48 -1.31 -12.91 -18.64
CA PRO A 48 -0.67 -12.54 -17.39
C PRO A 48 0.78 -12.21 -17.70
N GLU A 49 1.14 -10.93 -17.55
CA GLU A 49 2.52 -10.49 -17.64
C GLU A 49 3.36 -11.40 -16.74
N PRO A 50 4.49 -11.95 -17.24
CA PRO A 50 5.35 -12.78 -16.41
C PRO A 50 5.69 -11.99 -15.16
N ILE A 51 5.34 -12.55 -13.99
CA ILE A 51 5.63 -11.94 -12.69
C ILE A 51 7.14 -11.79 -12.63
N LYS A 52 7.64 -10.58 -12.91
CA LYS A 52 9.06 -10.29 -12.81
C LYS A 52 9.44 -10.63 -11.37
N PRO A 53 10.47 -11.46 -11.14
CA PRO A 53 10.88 -11.78 -9.79
C PRO A 53 11.12 -10.45 -9.04
N PRO A 54 10.70 -10.35 -7.77
CA PRO A 54 10.97 -9.15 -7.00
C PRO A 54 12.48 -8.93 -7.08
N LYS A 55 12.89 -7.81 -7.69
CA LYS A 55 14.30 -7.43 -7.70
C LYS A 55 14.73 -7.43 -6.24
N MET A 56 15.69 -8.28 -5.88
CA MET A 56 16.28 -8.26 -4.54
C MET A 56 16.88 -6.87 -4.36
N THR A 57 16.14 -5.96 -3.74
CA THR A 57 16.65 -4.63 -3.42
C THR A 57 17.57 -4.82 -2.24
N LEU A 58 18.86 -4.95 -2.54
CA LEU A 58 19.89 -4.84 -1.53
C LEU A 58 19.68 -3.48 -0.85
N ASN A 59 19.34 -3.48 0.44
CA ASN A 59 19.07 -2.26 1.21
C ASN A 59 20.38 -1.51 1.56
N ARG A 60 21.29 -1.42 0.59
CA ARG A 60 22.59 -0.78 0.67
C ARG A 60 22.91 -0.10 -0.66
N PRO A 61 23.66 1.01 -0.66
CA PRO A 61 24.12 1.63 -1.90
C PRO A 61 24.99 0.68 -2.72
N ARG A 62 25.00 0.89 -4.04
CA ARG A 62 25.85 0.14 -4.96
C ARG A 62 27.33 0.44 -4.69
N ARG A 63 28.18 -0.57 -4.87
CA ARG A 63 29.61 -0.46 -4.64
C ARG A 63 30.44 -1.06 -5.76
N ASP A 64 31.60 -0.47 -6.00
CA ASP A 64 32.62 -0.95 -6.93
C ASP A 64 32.04 -1.37 -8.29
N GLU A 65 32.11 -2.65 -8.66
CA GLU A 65 31.58 -3.19 -9.93
C GLU A 65 30.06 -3.14 -10.06
N GLU A 66 29.32 -2.97 -8.94
CA GLU A 66 27.87 -2.78 -8.99
C GLU A 66 27.50 -1.41 -9.60
N ILE A 67 28.46 -0.48 -9.74
CA ILE A 67 28.27 0.84 -10.34
C ILE A 67 28.26 0.71 -11.87
N THR A 68 27.07 0.86 -12.47
CA THR A 68 26.87 0.70 -13.92
C THR A 68 27.26 1.92 -14.75
N SER A 69 27.51 3.06 -14.10
CA SER A 69 27.76 4.34 -14.77
C SER A 69 29.16 4.40 -15.36
N ARG A 70 29.32 4.94 -16.57
CA ARG A 70 30.65 5.03 -17.22
C ARG A 70 31.52 6.15 -16.64
N PHE A 71 30.88 7.30 -16.37
CA PHE A 71 31.50 8.49 -15.79
C PHE A 71 30.80 8.83 -14.49
N ILE A 72 31.59 9.25 -13.50
CA ILE A 72 31.12 9.60 -12.16
C ILE A 72 31.76 10.89 -11.68
N THR A 73 31.10 11.56 -10.75
CA THR A 73 31.73 12.57 -9.91
C THR A 73 32.30 11.85 -8.70
N PHE A 74 33.62 11.84 -8.57
CA PHE A 74 34.35 11.08 -7.57
C PHE A 74 34.79 11.98 -6.41
N VAL A 75 34.63 11.50 -5.19
CA VAL A 75 35.14 12.13 -3.97
C VAL A 75 36.17 11.21 -3.34
N ASP A 76 37.40 11.68 -3.18
CA ASP A 76 38.51 10.90 -2.60
C ASP A 76 38.40 10.77 -1.06
N GLU A 77 39.41 10.16 -0.44
CA GLU A 77 39.49 10.01 1.02
C GLU A 77 39.63 11.38 1.73
N GLN A 78 40.33 12.33 1.09
CA GLN A 78 40.61 13.66 1.59
C GLN A 78 39.43 14.65 1.42
N GLY A 79 38.40 14.26 0.68
CA GLY A 79 37.24 15.08 0.37
C GLY A 79 37.38 15.96 -0.88
N GLN A 80 38.44 15.79 -1.68
CA GLN A 80 38.55 16.46 -2.98
C GLN A 80 37.58 15.84 -3.99
N VAL A 81 37.00 16.70 -4.82
CA VAL A 81 35.97 16.34 -5.80
C VAL A 81 36.57 16.35 -7.20
N HIS A 82 36.51 15.21 -7.88
CA HIS A 82 36.93 15.04 -9.27
C HIS A 82 35.70 14.87 -10.15
N HIS A 83 35.49 15.80 -11.08
CA HIS A 83 34.36 15.75 -11.99
C HIS A 83 34.68 14.90 -13.23
N ARG A 84 33.68 14.15 -13.70
CA ARG A 84 33.73 13.40 -14.99
C ARG A 84 34.87 12.38 -15.08
N SER A 85 35.15 11.68 -13.97
CA SER A 85 36.15 10.61 -13.93
C SER A 85 35.54 9.29 -14.42
N ARG A 86 36.31 8.44 -15.10
CA ARG A 86 35.85 7.10 -15.50
C ARG A 86 35.94 6.15 -14.31
N VAL A 87 34.93 5.29 -14.16
CA VAL A 87 34.88 4.32 -13.05
C VAL A 87 36.08 3.38 -13.06
N ILE A 88 36.49 2.88 -14.23
CA ILE A 88 37.58 1.91 -14.35
C ILE A 88 38.93 2.46 -13.88
N ASP A 89 39.20 3.74 -14.17
CA ASP A 89 40.43 4.42 -13.76
C ASP A 89 40.45 4.56 -12.23
N ILE A 90 39.30 4.87 -11.63
CA ILE A 90 39.15 5.00 -10.18
C ILE A 90 39.28 3.65 -9.49
N LEU A 91 38.64 2.59 -10.00
CA LEU A 91 38.73 1.25 -9.41
C LEU A 91 40.16 0.70 -9.35
N SER A 92 41.05 1.24 -10.20
CA SER A 92 42.46 0.88 -10.25
C SER A 92 43.36 1.80 -9.43
N SER A 93 42.86 2.96 -8.97
CA SER A 93 43.69 3.98 -8.32
C SER A 93 43.82 3.83 -6.81
N PHE A 94 42.90 3.12 -6.15
CA PHE A 94 42.88 2.94 -4.71
C PHE A 94 43.13 1.50 -4.27
N ASP A 95 43.54 1.32 -3.01
CA ASP A 95 43.70 0.00 -2.42
C ASP A 95 42.34 -0.64 -2.13
N ARG A 96 41.97 -1.58 -3.01
CA ARG A 96 40.75 -2.37 -2.92
C ARG A 96 40.66 -3.25 -1.67
N SER A 97 41.74 -3.45 -0.93
CA SER A 97 41.71 -4.18 0.34
C SER A 97 41.10 -3.32 1.46
N ARG A 98 41.38 -2.02 1.44
CA ARG A 98 41.04 -1.06 2.50
C ARG A 98 39.82 -0.19 2.20
N PHE A 99 39.54 0.11 0.93
CA PHE A 99 38.46 1.02 0.55
C PHE A 99 37.40 0.37 -0.35
N PHE A 100 36.23 1.00 -0.39
CA PHE A 100 35.16 0.76 -1.35
C PHE A 100 34.78 2.06 -2.05
N LEU A 101 34.53 1.99 -3.35
CA LEU A 101 33.88 3.05 -4.10
C LEU A 101 32.37 2.90 -3.91
N VAL A 102 31.72 3.85 -3.23
CA VAL A 102 30.28 3.77 -2.90
C VAL A 102 29.52 4.86 -3.65
N GLU A 103 28.45 4.47 -4.35
CA GLU A 103 27.53 5.39 -5.01
C GLU A 103 26.61 6.06 -3.95
N VAL A 104 26.85 7.35 -3.66
CA VAL A 104 26.12 8.10 -2.62
C VAL A 104 24.86 8.74 -3.18
N ASP A 105 24.95 9.32 -4.39
CA ASP A 105 23.81 9.90 -5.08
C ASP A 105 23.77 9.41 -6.54
N PRO A 106 22.92 8.42 -6.85
CA PRO A 106 22.73 7.91 -8.21
C PRO A 106 21.92 8.86 -9.11
N THR A 107 21.22 9.86 -8.54
CA THR A 107 20.29 10.74 -9.26
C THR A 107 20.90 12.09 -9.66
N ALA A 108 22.11 12.38 -9.18
CA ALA A 108 22.81 13.62 -9.47
C ALA A 108 23.06 13.82 -10.98
N LYS A 109 22.84 15.05 -11.45
CA LYS A 109 23.14 15.50 -12.82
C LYS A 109 24.33 16.47 -12.78
N PRO A 110 25.31 16.38 -13.70
CA PRO A 110 25.33 15.57 -14.91
C PRO A 110 25.78 14.11 -14.73
N ASN A 111 26.44 13.76 -13.62
CA ASN A 111 26.94 12.40 -13.36
C ASN A 111 26.68 12.00 -11.90
N PRO A 112 26.45 10.71 -11.61
CA PRO A 112 26.21 10.24 -10.24
C PRO A 112 27.45 10.45 -9.35
N VAL A 113 27.20 10.68 -8.07
CA VAL A 113 28.24 11.00 -7.08
C VAL A 113 28.67 9.74 -6.36
N CYS A 114 29.95 9.40 -6.49
CA CYS A 114 30.57 8.27 -5.82
C CYS A 114 31.66 8.76 -4.87
N ARG A 115 31.75 8.15 -3.68
CA ARG A 115 32.72 8.51 -2.66
C ARG A 115 33.54 7.30 -2.24
N LEU A 116 34.84 7.51 -2.05
CA LEU A 116 35.72 6.51 -1.46
C LEU A 116 35.49 6.43 0.05
N LEU A 117 35.19 5.23 0.55
CA LEU A 117 34.92 4.98 1.97
C LEU A 117 35.75 3.80 2.47
N ASP A 118 36.29 3.93 3.69
CA ASP A 118 37.02 2.83 4.35
C ASP A 118 36.04 1.69 4.72
N LYS A 119 36.44 0.45 4.42
CA LYS A 119 35.66 -0.75 4.73
C LYS A 119 35.40 -0.90 6.23
N LYS A 120 36.39 -0.56 7.07
CA LYS A 120 36.26 -0.65 8.54
C LYS A 120 35.20 0.33 9.04
N ALA A 121 35.24 1.57 8.57
CA ALA A 121 34.27 2.59 8.93
C ALA A 121 32.83 2.21 8.52
N LEU A 122 32.66 1.61 7.34
CA LEU A 122 31.35 1.09 6.89
C LEU A 122 30.84 -0.02 7.81
N PHE A 123 31.70 -0.98 8.16
CA PHE A 123 31.34 -2.07 9.06
C PHE A 123 30.99 -1.58 10.46
N GLU A 124 31.75 -0.64 11.01
CA GLU A 124 31.48 -0.03 12.30
C GLU A 124 30.17 0.74 12.29
N LYS A 125 29.91 1.54 11.25
CA LYS A 125 28.65 2.26 11.09
C LYS A 125 27.47 1.29 10.98
N GLU A 126 27.63 0.18 10.25
CA GLU A 126 26.62 -0.84 10.14
C GLU A 126 26.37 -1.52 11.51
N LYS A 127 27.44 -1.91 12.22
CA LYS A 127 27.36 -2.50 13.57
C LYS A 127 26.70 -1.54 14.56
N GLN A 128 27.07 -0.26 14.54
CA GLN A 128 26.45 0.77 15.37
C GLN A 128 24.97 0.95 15.01
N SER A 129 24.62 0.98 13.73
CA SER A 129 23.21 1.11 13.31
C SER A 129 22.37 -0.11 13.71
N LYS A 130 22.93 -1.32 13.64
CA LYS A 130 22.29 -2.56 14.12
C LYS A 130 22.10 -2.53 15.63
N LYS A 131 23.13 -2.15 16.40
CA LYS A 131 23.02 -1.96 17.84
C LYS A 131 21.95 -0.93 18.19
N LYS A 132 21.95 0.25 17.56
CA LYS A 132 20.93 1.29 17.78
C LYS A 132 19.52 0.79 17.48
N LYS A 133 19.32 0.04 16.39
CA LYS A 133 18.02 -0.56 16.06
C LYS A 133 17.60 -1.62 17.08
N GLN A 134 18.52 -2.42 17.59
CA GLN A 134 18.23 -3.43 18.62
C GLN A 134 17.93 -2.80 19.99
N THR A 135 18.60 -1.70 20.34
CA THR A 135 18.40 -1.02 21.62
C THR A 135 17.24 -0.04 21.61
N ALA A 136 16.83 0.45 20.43
CA ALA A 136 15.66 1.29 20.31
C ALA A 136 14.42 0.42 20.60
N PRO A 137 13.64 0.72 21.66
CA PRO A 137 12.42 0.00 21.91
C PRO A 137 11.50 0.20 20.71
N GLU A 138 11.06 -0.90 20.10
CA GLU A 138 10.10 -0.86 19.01
C GLU A 138 8.79 -0.29 19.58
N SER A 139 8.47 0.96 19.22
CA SER A 139 7.23 1.58 19.68
C SER A 139 6.07 0.92 18.95
N VAL A 140 5.40 -0.01 19.62
CA VAL A 140 4.22 -0.68 19.06
C VAL A 140 3.02 0.24 19.22
N LEU A 141 2.15 0.29 18.21
CA LEU A 141 0.84 0.92 18.33
C LEU A 141 -0.10 -0.04 19.06
N LYS A 142 -0.50 0.31 20.28
CA LYS A 142 -1.48 -0.42 21.07
C LYS A 142 -2.85 0.21 20.90
N GLU A 143 -3.85 -0.62 20.64
CA GLU A 143 -5.24 -0.17 20.50
C GLU A 143 -6.02 -0.51 21.77
N ILE A 144 -6.74 0.48 22.30
CA ILE A 144 -7.65 0.30 23.43
C ILE A 144 -9.03 0.68 22.97
N VAL A 145 -9.95 -0.29 23.05
CA VAL A 145 -11.30 -0.15 22.55
C VAL A 145 -12.31 -0.23 23.69
N PHE A 146 -13.24 0.72 23.77
CA PHE A 146 -14.37 0.66 24.68
C PHE A 146 -15.64 1.24 24.08
N GLY A 147 -16.78 0.93 24.70
CA GLY A 147 -18.08 1.39 24.21
C GLY A 147 -18.43 2.78 24.71
N TRP A 148 -19.31 3.49 24.00
CA TRP A 148 -19.85 4.77 24.44
C TRP A 148 -20.53 4.73 25.82
N ASN A 149 -21.28 3.67 26.12
CA ASN A 149 -22.01 3.52 27.39
C ASN A 149 -21.20 2.76 28.45
N VAL A 150 -19.89 3.01 28.51
CA VAL A 150 -19.01 2.38 29.50
C VAL A 150 -19.23 3.00 30.88
N SER A 151 -19.16 2.20 31.95
CA SER A 151 -19.19 2.75 33.30
C SER A 151 -17.93 3.55 33.59
N ALA A 152 -18.00 4.55 34.45
CA ALA A 152 -16.85 5.39 34.80
C ALA A 152 -15.65 4.53 35.29
N HIS A 153 -15.93 3.52 36.12
CA HIS A 153 -14.91 2.63 36.66
C HIS A 153 -14.24 1.74 35.57
N ASP A 154 -15.00 1.15 34.64
CA ASP A 154 -14.41 0.34 33.55
C ASP A 154 -13.61 1.21 32.57
N MET A 155 -14.05 2.45 32.33
CA MET A 155 -13.30 3.42 31.53
C MET A 155 -11.96 3.75 32.18
N GLU A 156 -11.96 4.07 33.47
CA GLU A 156 -10.75 4.39 34.23
C GLU A 156 -9.74 3.22 34.20
N HIS A 157 -10.19 1.98 34.42
CA HIS A 157 -9.32 0.80 34.32
C HIS A 157 -8.66 0.64 32.94
N LYS A 158 -9.39 0.92 31.86
CA LYS A 158 -8.84 0.86 30.49
C LYS A 158 -7.88 2.01 30.22
N LEU A 159 -8.17 3.20 30.70
CA LEU A 159 -7.27 4.35 30.58
C LEU A 159 -6.00 4.15 31.41
N ASN A 160 -6.07 3.55 32.60
CA ASN A 160 -4.90 3.18 33.38
C ASN A 160 -4.00 2.18 32.64
N LYS A 161 -4.57 1.24 31.87
CA LYS A 161 -3.79 0.39 30.96
C LYS A 161 -3.17 1.20 29.81
N ALA A 162 -3.85 2.22 29.29
CA ALA A 162 -3.31 3.14 28.29
C ALA A 162 -2.07 3.87 28.80
N VAL A 163 -2.16 4.44 30.01
CA VAL A 163 -1.08 5.11 30.75
C VAL A 163 0.13 4.17 30.86
N GLN A 164 -0.07 2.92 31.33
CA GLN A 164 1.01 1.93 31.42
C GLN A 164 1.67 1.62 30.08
N PHE A 165 0.93 1.62 28.97
CA PHE A 165 1.53 1.43 27.64
C PHE A 165 2.31 2.65 27.17
N LEU A 166 1.81 3.86 27.43
CA LEU A 166 2.47 5.12 27.10
C LEU A 166 3.76 5.30 27.90
N ASP A 167 3.76 4.94 29.18
CA ASP A 167 4.94 4.99 30.05
C ASP A 167 6.05 4.05 29.57
N LYS A 168 5.67 2.89 29.03
CA LYS A 168 6.56 1.95 28.35
C LYS A 168 7.07 2.43 26.98
N GLY A 169 6.67 3.63 26.53
CA GLY A 169 7.10 4.23 25.26
C GLY A 169 6.32 3.74 24.04
N ASN A 170 5.17 3.09 24.23
CA ASN A 170 4.30 2.70 23.12
C ASN A 170 3.42 3.87 22.70
N LYS A 171 2.89 3.78 21.48
CA LYS A 171 1.85 4.70 21.00
C LYS A 171 0.50 4.06 21.31
N VAL A 172 -0.47 4.84 21.77
CA VAL A 172 -1.80 4.30 22.09
C VAL A 172 -2.85 4.96 21.22
N LYS A 173 -3.60 4.15 20.50
CA LYS A 173 -4.83 4.55 19.82
C LYS A 173 -6.02 4.16 20.69
N ILE A 174 -6.81 5.13 21.08
CA ILE A 174 -8.05 4.92 21.81
C ILE A 174 -9.20 5.01 20.82
N GLU A 175 -10.04 3.97 20.81
CA GLU A 175 -11.21 3.89 19.95
C GLU A 175 -12.46 3.68 20.79
N ILE A 176 -13.38 4.64 20.70
CA ILE A 176 -14.69 4.59 21.31
C ILE A 176 -15.67 4.12 20.24
N VAL A 177 -16.23 2.93 20.44
CA VAL A 177 -17.06 2.26 19.44
C VAL A 177 -18.52 2.19 19.88
N TYR A 178 -19.42 2.24 18.90
CA TYR A 178 -20.81 1.87 19.15
C TYR A 178 -20.95 0.36 19.18
N LYS A 179 -21.34 -0.19 20.33
CA LYS A 179 -21.62 -1.62 20.49
C LYS A 179 -23.07 -1.90 20.12
N ARG A 180 -23.30 -2.99 19.38
CA ARG A 180 -24.66 -3.45 19.04
C ARG A 180 -25.45 -3.74 20.30
N GLY A 181 -26.72 -3.32 20.34
CA GLY A 181 -27.62 -3.51 21.48
C GLY A 181 -27.50 -2.47 22.59
N GLN A 182 -26.63 -1.46 22.45
CA GLN A 182 -26.57 -0.33 23.38
C GLN A 182 -27.39 0.86 22.86
N VAL A 183 -27.97 1.64 23.78
CA VAL A 183 -28.67 2.89 23.44
C VAL A 183 -27.66 3.87 22.85
N ARG A 184 -28.08 4.59 21.80
CA ARG A 184 -27.25 5.62 21.18
C ARG A 184 -27.19 6.86 22.06
N LEU A 185 -25.99 7.26 22.46
CA LEU A 185 -25.77 8.54 23.15
C LEU A 185 -25.97 9.72 22.22
N ASP A 186 -26.47 10.81 22.78
CA ASP A 186 -26.54 12.09 22.10
C ASP A 186 -25.16 12.71 21.90
N LYS A 187 -25.06 13.63 20.95
CA LYS A 187 -23.79 14.30 20.62
C LYS A 187 -23.16 15.00 21.82
N GLU A 188 -23.97 15.58 22.70
CA GLU A 188 -23.50 16.26 23.91
C GLU A 188 -22.91 15.29 24.93
N GLU A 189 -23.52 14.11 25.09
CA GLU A 189 -22.98 13.06 25.97
C GLU A 189 -21.69 12.45 25.40
N GLN A 190 -21.63 12.23 24.08
CA GLN A 190 -20.41 11.79 23.40
C GLN A 190 -19.25 12.78 23.61
N LYS A 191 -19.51 14.08 23.52
CA LYS A 191 -18.51 15.12 23.80
C LYS A 191 -18.02 15.05 25.24
N LYS A 192 -18.90 14.85 26.22
CA LYS A 192 -18.52 14.68 27.63
C LYS A 192 -17.57 13.50 27.81
N VAL A 193 -17.87 12.35 27.20
CA VAL A 193 -17.00 11.17 27.27
C VAL A 193 -15.61 11.47 26.67
N ILE A 194 -15.57 12.10 25.50
CA ILE A 194 -14.30 12.50 24.85
C ILE A 194 -13.51 13.45 25.76
N GLN A 195 -14.16 14.45 26.35
CA GLN A 195 -13.55 15.42 27.26
C GLN A 195 -12.95 14.74 28.50
N THR A 196 -13.68 13.80 29.10
CA THR A 196 -13.20 13.02 30.24
C THR A 196 -11.95 12.22 29.88
N VAL A 197 -11.95 11.54 28.72
CA VAL A 197 -10.79 10.79 28.23
C VAL A 197 -9.59 11.72 27.99
N THR A 198 -9.80 12.87 27.34
CA THR A 198 -8.72 13.83 27.10
C THR A 198 -8.18 14.44 28.38
N GLY A 199 -9.03 14.73 29.37
CA GLY A 199 -8.63 15.30 30.65
C GLY A 199 -7.79 14.33 31.48
N LEU A 200 -8.17 13.05 31.51
CA LEU A 200 -7.38 12.01 32.17
C LEU A 200 -6.02 11.77 31.49
N MET A 201 -5.90 12.12 30.20
CA MET A 201 -4.70 11.90 29.39
C MET A 201 -3.93 13.19 29.07
N ASP A 202 -4.24 14.31 29.73
CA ASP A 202 -3.63 15.63 29.47
C ASP A 202 -2.11 15.65 29.68
N GLN A 203 -1.60 14.74 30.51
CA GLN A 203 -0.17 14.54 30.73
C GLN A 203 0.57 14.06 29.47
N TYR A 204 -0.12 13.45 28.51
CA TYR A 204 0.46 12.88 27.28
C TYR A 204 0.25 13.78 26.06
N LYS A 205 1.03 13.54 25.00
CA LYS A 205 0.92 14.31 23.76
C LYS A 205 -0.19 13.72 22.88
N LEU A 206 -1.14 14.55 22.48
CA LEU A 206 -2.16 14.19 21.51
C LEU A 206 -1.58 14.27 20.09
N THR A 207 -1.34 13.12 19.47
CA THR A 207 -0.83 13.05 18.08
C THR A 207 -1.94 13.16 17.06
N LYS A 208 -3.08 12.48 17.30
CA LYS A 208 -4.27 12.58 16.45
C LYS A 208 -5.45 13.06 17.29
N GLN A 209 -6.03 14.17 16.86
CA GLN A 209 -7.25 14.72 17.45
C GLN A 209 -8.41 13.71 17.39
N PRO A 210 -9.40 13.80 18.29
CA PRO A 210 -10.61 12.99 18.24
C PRO A 210 -11.31 13.13 16.89
N ALA A 211 -11.32 12.06 16.11
CA ALA A 211 -11.93 12.01 14.79
C ALA A 211 -13.08 11.00 14.78
N PHE A 212 -14.24 11.42 14.28
CA PHE A 212 -15.40 10.54 14.12
C PHE A 212 -15.33 9.78 12.80
N ALA A 213 -15.27 8.46 12.89
CA ALA A 213 -15.42 7.54 11.76
C ALA A 213 -16.82 6.89 11.85
N GLY A 214 -17.82 7.59 11.30
CA GLY A 214 -19.22 7.17 11.41
C GLY A 214 -19.75 7.31 12.84
N GLN A 215 -19.99 6.18 13.51
CA GLN A 215 -20.46 6.14 14.91
C GLN A 215 -19.34 5.90 15.92
N ASN A 216 -18.10 5.72 15.45
CA ASN A 216 -16.94 5.51 16.30
C ASN A 216 -16.12 6.78 16.37
N CYS A 217 -15.42 6.99 17.48
CA CYS A 217 -14.46 8.07 17.64
C CYS A 217 -13.09 7.48 17.95
N ALA A 218 -12.06 7.92 17.24
CA ALA A 218 -10.69 7.48 17.48
C ALA A 218 -9.78 8.68 17.74
N MET A 219 -8.83 8.49 18.66
CA MET A 219 -7.78 9.46 18.98
C MET A 219 -6.47 8.73 19.28
N GLN A 220 -5.34 9.41 19.16
CA GLN A 220 -4.03 8.80 19.37
C GLN A 220 -3.14 9.64 20.25
N PHE A 221 -2.54 9.00 21.25
CA PHE A 221 -1.63 9.58 22.21
C PHE A 221 -0.23 8.99 22.10
N GLU A 222 0.75 9.82 22.40
CA GLU A 222 2.16 9.45 22.51
C GLU A 222 2.76 10.07 23.78
N ARG A 223 3.85 9.49 24.28
CA ARG A 223 4.60 10.07 25.39
C ARG A 223 5.16 11.44 24.97
N LYS A 224 5.05 12.44 25.84
CA LYS A 224 5.65 13.77 25.63
C LYS A 224 7.17 13.70 25.54
#